data_AF-A0A831Z2Y3-F1
#
_entry.id   AF-A0A831Z2Y3-F1
#
_cell.length_a   1.000
_cell.length_b   1.000
_cell.length_c   1.000
_cell.angle_alpha   90.00
_cell.angle_beta   90.00
_cell.angle_gamma   90.00
#
_symmetry.space_group_name_H-M   'P 1'
#
loop_
_entity.id
_entity.type
_entity.pdbx_description
1 polymer ?
#
loop_
_entity_poly.entity_id
_entity_poly.type
_entity_poly.pdbx_seq_one_letter_code
_entity_poly.pdbx_strand_id
1 'polypeptide(L)' 'MGVMFILIIASLVVASGFLLAFLWAVKSGQFDDTATPSMRMLMDDTKPQRTQQQSDKSENPTN' A
#
# COMPACT_ATOMS: atom_id res chain seq x y z
N MET A 1 12.92 24.26 37.93
CA MET A 1 11.46 23.97 37.94
C MET A 1 10.76 24.29 36.61
N GLY A 2 11.07 25.39 35.91
CA GLY A 2 10.43 25.71 34.63
C GLY A 2 10.66 24.70 33.49
N VAL A 3 11.85 24.08 33.44
CA VAL A 3 12.22 23.11 32.39
C VAL A 3 11.31 21.87 32.40
N MET A 4 10.84 21.45 33.57
CA MET A 4 9.96 20.28 33.67
C MET A 4 8.64 20.48 32.93
N PHE A 5 8.04 21.67 33.04
CA PHE A 5 6.82 22.01 32.32
C PHE A 5 7.02 22.02 30.80
N ILE A 6 8.15 22.53 30.33
CA ILE A 6 8.51 22.53 28.89
C ILE A 6 8.63 21.08 28.39
N LEU A 7 9.31 20.21 29.15
CA LEU A 7 9.47 18.79 28.78
C LEU A 7 8.13 18.04 28.76
N ILE A 8 7.23 18.32 29.70
CA ILE A 8 5.89 17.72 29.72
C ILE A 8 5.12 18.11 28.46
N ILE A 9 5.05 19.41 28.13
CA ILE A 9 4.35 19.89 26.94
C ILE A 9 4.99 19.31 25.67
N ALA A 10 6.32 19.32 25.57
CA ALA A 10 7.03 18.74 24.44
C ALA A 10 6.71 17.25 24.26
N SER A 11 6.69 16.47 25.36
CA SER A 11 6.34 15.05 25.31
C SER A 11 4.90 14.80 24.86
N LEU A 12 3.96 15.64 25.30
CA LEU A 12 2.55 15.56 24.87
C LEU A 12 2.41 15.86 23.38
N VAL A 13 3.09 16.90 22.88
CA VAL A 13 3.08 17.25 21.45
C VAL A 13 3.63 16.09 20.61
N VAL A 14 4.75 15.51 21.03
CA VAL A 14 5.35 14.37 20.33
C VAL A 14 4.41 13.15 20.37
N ALA A 15 3.85 12.81 21.53
CA ALA A 15 2.94 11.68 21.68
C ALA A 15 1.66 11.86 20.85
N SER A 16 1.04 13.03 20.88
CA SER A 16 -0.12 13.35 20.04
C SER A 16 0.22 13.34 18.56
N GLY A 17 1.40 13.85 18.17
CA GLY A 17 1.87 13.81 16.79
C GLY A 17 2.02 12.37 16.28
N PHE A 18 2.66 11.49 17.06
CA PHE A 18 2.76 10.07 16.74
C PHE A 18 1.40 9.38 16.65
N LEU A 19 0.50 9.67 17.60
CA LEU A 19 -0.85 9.08 17.60
C LEU A 19 -1.66 9.49 16.37
N LEU A 20 -1.64 10.78 16.00
CA LEU A 20 -2.34 11.28 14.82
C LEU A 20 -1.76 10.71 13.52
N ALA A 21 -0.44 10.65 13.42
CA ALA A 21 0.23 10.03 12.27
C ALA A 21 -0.11 8.54 12.15
N PHE A 22 -0.14 7.81 13.28
CA PHE A 22 -0.54 6.41 13.33
C PHE A 22 -1.99 6.21 12.87
N LEU A 23 -2.93 6.99 13.40
CA LEU A 23 -4.34 6.90 12.99
C LEU A 23 -4.53 7.24 11.51
N TRP A 24 -3.79 8.21 10.99
CA TRP A 24 -3.79 8.56 9.57
C TRP A 24 -3.28 7.40 8.69
N ALA A 25 -2.15 6.78 9.06
CA ALA A 25 -1.55 5.66 8.33
C ALA A 25 -2.45 4.41 8.31
N VAL A 26 -3.12 4.11 9.43
CA VAL A 26 -4.10 3.01 9.51
C VAL A 26 -5.32 3.32 8.62
N LYS A 27 -5.83 4.57 8.67
CA LYS A 27 -6.97 4.97 7.85
C LYS A 27 -6.63 5.02 6.35
N SER A 28 -5.39 5.33 5.98
CA SER A 28 -4.97 5.44 4.58
C SER A 28 -4.74 4.09 3.89
N GLY A 29 -4.96 2.96 4.58
CA GLY A 29 -4.81 1.63 3.98
C GLY A 29 -3.35 1.29 3.63
N GLN A 30 -2.36 1.94 4.25
CA GLN A 30 -0.94 1.66 3.97
C GLN A 30 -0.57 0.19 4.26
N PHE A 31 -1.37 -0.48 5.09
CA PHE A 31 -1.21 -1.89 5.46
C PHE A 31 -2.01 -2.86 4.58
N ASP A 32 -2.72 -2.39 3.55
CA ASP A 32 -3.55 -3.25 2.70
C ASP A 32 -2.74 -4.06 1.68
N ASP A 33 -1.49 -3.70 1.42
CA ASP A 33 -0.57 -4.46 0.56
C ASP A 33 0.04 -5.65 1.31
N THR A 34 -0.82 -6.61 1.66
CA THR A 34 -0.46 -7.86 2.36
C THR A 34 -0.06 -8.98 1.40
N ALA A 35 -0.17 -8.76 0.09
CA ALA A 35 0.13 -9.74 -0.92
C ALA A 35 1.64 -9.83 -1.15
N THR A 36 2.27 -10.83 -0.53
CA THR A 36 3.70 -11.08 -0.74
C THR A 36 3.96 -11.51 -2.19
N PRO A 37 4.98 -10.97 -2.87
CA PRO A 37 5.28 -11.30 -4.27
C PRO A 37 5.40 -12.81 -4.53
N SER A 38 5.91 -13.58 -3.58
CA SER A 38 6.01 -15.04 -3.67
C SER A 38 4.66 -15.76 -3.79
N MET A 39 3.61 -15.24 -3.15
CA MET A 39 2.26 -15.80 -3.23
C MET A 39 1.64 -15.50 -4.61
N ARG A 40 1.88 -14.31 -5.16
CA ARG A 40 1.42 -13.96 -6.51
C ARG A 40 2.05 -14.88 -7.56
N MET A 41 3.37 -15.13 -7.46
CA MET A 41 4.08 -16.03 -8.39
C MET A 41 3.55 -17.47 -8.33
N LEU A 42 3.37 -18.03 -7.12
CA LEU A 42 2.87 -19.39 -6.94
C LEU A 42 1.42 -19.59 -7.44
N MET A 43 0.58 -18.55 -7.28
CA MET A 43 -0.81 -18.57 -7.78
C MET A 43 -0.91 -18.35 -9.29
N ASP A 44 0.01 -17.60 -9.89
CA ASP A 44 0.07 -17.41 -11.34
C ASP A 44 0.63 -18.65 -12.07
N ASP A 45 1.53 -19.41 -11.45
CA ASP A 45 2.00 -20.71 -11.96
C ASP A 45 0.92 -21.81 -11.97
N THR A 46 -0.15 -21.64 -11.17
CA THR A 46 -1.27 -22.60 -11.09
C THR A 46 -2.37 -22.31 -12.11
N LYS A 47 -2.36 -21.14 -12.76
CA LYS A 47 -3.30 -20.88 -13.86
C LYS A 47 -2.85 -21.71 -15.05
N PRO A 48 -3.70 -22.60 -15.61
CA PRO A 48 -3.38 -23.22 -16.88
C PRO A 48 -3.11 -22.10 -17.88
N GLN A 49 -2.02 -22.19 -18.64
CA GLN A 49 -1.74 -21.31 -19.77
C GLN A 49 -2.94 -21.37 -20.73
N ARG A 50 -3.99 -20.58 -20.48
CA ARG A 50 -4.88 -20.17 -21.57
C ARG A 50 -4.08 -19.13 -22.32
N THR A 51 -3.36 -19.65 -23.30
CA THR A 51 -2.91 -18.99 -24.51
C THR A 51 -3.46 -17.58 -24.62
N GLN A 52 -2.60 -16.58 -24.39
CA GLN A 52 -2.82 -15.24 -24.92
C GLN A 52 -2.73 -15.35 -26.45
N GLN A 53 -3.82 -15.81 -27.05
CA GLN A 53 -4.17 -15.66 -28.45
C GLN A 53 -5.55 -15.01 -28.48
N GLN A 54 -5.68 -13.75 -28.05
CA GLN A 54 -6.76 -12.90 -28.54
C GLN A 54 -6.58 -11.46 -28.05
N SER A 55 -5.75 -10.66 -28.74
CA SER A 55 -6.00 -9.21 -28.96
C SER A 55 -4.84 -8.60 -29.74
N ASP A 56 -4.56 -9.15 -30.92
CA ASP A 56 -3.87 -8.39 -31.96
C ASP A 56 -4.36 -8.84 -33.35
N LYS A 57 -5.69 -8.76 -33.53
CA LYS A 57 -6.32 -8.81 -34.84
C LYS A 57 -7.71 -8.18 -34.77
N SER A 58 -7.78 -6.89 -35.10
CA SER A 58 -8.78 -6.33 -36.04
C SER A 58 -8.96 -4.83 -35.84
N GLU A 59 -8.27 -4.03 -36.64
CA GLU A 59 -8.77 -2.87 -37.41
C GLU A 59 -7.57 -2.36 -38.23
N ASN A 60 -7.55 -2.35 -39.57
CA ASN A 60 -8.53 -1.79 -40.49
C ASN A 60 -8.29 -2.31 -41.94
N PRO A 61 -9.31 -2.44 -42.82
CA PRO A 61 -9.15 -2.75 -44.26
C PRO A 61 -8.78 -1.49 -45.08
N THR A 62 -8.60 -1.66 -46.41
CA THR A 62 -8.28 -0.66 -47.48
C THR A 62 -6.83 -0.14 -47.49
N ASN A 63 -6.02 -0.31 -48.54
CA ASN A 63 -6.25 -0.21 -50.00
C ASN A 63 -5.47 -1.29 -50.76
#